data_AF-A0A7J8JX76-F1
#
_entry.id   AF-A0A7J8JX76-F1
#
_cell.length_a   1.000
_cell.length_b   1.000
_cell.length_c   1.000
_cell.angle_alpha   90.00
_cell.angle_beta   90.00
_cell.angle_gamma   90.00
#
_symmetry.space_group_name_H-M   'P 1'
#
loop_
_entity.id
_entity.type
_entity.pdbx_description
1 polymer ?
#
loop_
_entity_poly.entity_id
_entity_poly.type
_entity_poly.pdbx_seq_one_letter_code
_entity_poly.pdbx_strand_id
1 'polypeptide(L)'
;MKLLGIHEQAAVGFLTLMEALRYCKVGSYLKSPKYPIWIVGSETHLTVFFAKDMALVAPEAPSEQARRVFQTYDPEDNGFIPDSLLEDVMKALDLVSDPEYINLMKNKLDPEGLGIILLGPFLQEFFPDQGSSGPESFTVYHYNGLKQSNYNEKVMYVEGTAVVMGFEDPMLQTDDTPIKRCLQTKWPFIELLWTTDRSPSLN
;
A
#
# COMPACT_ATOMS: atom_id res chain seq x y z
N MET A 1 -14.93 -2.85 -20.81
CA MET A 1 -14.53 -3.83 -19.78
C MET A 1 -13.93 -3.04 -18.63
N LYS A 2 -14.47 -3.13 -17.40
CA LYS A 2 -13.87 -2.52 -16.21
C LYS A 2 -13.08 -3.62 -15.48
N LEU A 3 -11.79 -3.40 -15.27
CA LEU A 3 -10.95 -4.30 -14.46
C LEU A 3 -11.17 -3.94 -12.99
N LEU A 4 -11.68 -4.88 -12.18
CA LEU A 4 -12.12 -4.63 -10.79
C LEU A 4 -11.10 -5.11 -9.75
N GLY A 5 -9.90 -5.51 -10.17
CA GLY A 5 -8.88 -6.06 -9.27
C GLY A 5 -9.29 -7.41 -8.67
N ILE A 6 -8.66 -7.77 -7.56
CA ILE A 6 -9.00 -8.96 -6.78
C ILE A 6 -9.97 -8.62 -5.64
N HIS A 7 -10.78 -9.60 -5.22
CA HIS A 7 -11.89 -9.37 -4.28
C HIS A 7 -11.57 -9.75 -2.83
N GLU A 8 -10.43 -10.38 -2.58
CA GLU A 8 -10.02 -10.82 -1.25
C GLU A 8 -8.50 -10.78 -1.11
N GLN A 9 -8.03 -10.79 0.14
CA GLN A 9 -6.61 -10.81 0.50
C GLN A 9 -5.91 -12.04 -0.10
N ALA A 10 -4.94 -11.82 -0.98
CA ALA A 10 -4.20 -12.90 -1.61
C ALA A 10 -3.27 -13.61 -0.60
N ALA A 11 -2.97 -14.89 -0.82
CA ALA A 11 -1.99 -15.60 0.02
C ALA A 11 -0.57 -15.02 -0.16
N VAL A 12 -0.20 -14.73 -1.41
CA VAL A 12 1.07 -14.11 -1.80
C VAL A 12 0.75 -12.78 -2.46
N GLY A 13 1.50 -11.75 -2.10
CA GLY A 13 1.30 -10.39 -2.60
C GLY A 13 1.95 -10.16 -3.95
N PHE A 14 1.68 -9.00 -4.51
CA PHE A 14 2.31 -8.53 -5.73
C PHE A 14 2.71 -7.07 -5.58
N LEU A 15 3.90 -6.73 -6.03
CA LEU A 15 4.40 -5.37 -6.20
C LEU A 15 5.07 -5.27 -7.56
N THR A 16 5.03 -4.12 -8.19
CA THR A 16 5.65 -3.98 -9.53
C THR A 16 6.20 -2.60 -9.76
N LEU A 17 7.29 -2.56 -10.53
CA LEU A 17 7.90 -1.31 -10.97
C LEU A 17 6.93 -0.49 -11.83
N MET A 18 6.00 -1.15 -12.53
CA MET A 18 4.99 -0.48 -13.34
C MET A 18 4.06 0.41 -12.52
N GLU A 19 3.82 0.06 -11.25
CA GLU A 19 3.07 0.93 -10.35
C GLU A 19 3.88 2.15 -9.91
N ALA A 20 5.15 1.95 -9.58
CA ALA A 20 6.05 3.06 -9.26
C ALA A 20 6.19 4.04 -10.43
N LEU A 21 6.12 3.52 -11.66
CA LEU A 21 6.11 4.30 -12.92
C LEU A 21 4.71 4.80 -13.33
N ARG A 22 3.69 4.59 -12.49
CA ARG A 22 2.30 5.05 -12.70
C ARG A 22 1.58 4.46 -13.93
N TYR A 23 2.05 3.32 -14.45
CA TYR A 23 1.36 2.59 -15.53
C TYR A 23 0.17 1.75 -15.03
N CYS A 24 0.18 1.33 -13.76
CA CYS A 24 -0.92 0.61 -13.14
C CYS A 24 -1.04 0.94 -11.65
N LYS A 25 -2.15 0.53 -11.02
CA LYS A 25 -2.35 0.59 -9.57
C LYS A 25 -2.48 -0.83 -9.04
N VAL A 26 -1.70 -1.16 -8.01
CA VAL A 26 -1.81 -2.44 -7.32
C VAL A 26 -2.73 -2.25 -6.11
N GLY A 27 -3.78 -3.07 -6.03
CA GLY A 27 -4.78 -2.98 -4.96
C GLY A 27 -4.24 -3.41 -3.58
N SER A 28 -4.90 -2.94 -2.51
CA SER A 28 -4.55 -3.22 -1.11
C SER A 28 -4.45 -4.72 -0.81
N TYR A 29 -5.33 -5.54 -1.39
CA TYR A 29 -5.31 -7.00 -1.20
C TYR A 29 -4.10 -7.73 -1.80
N LEU A 30 -3.39 -7.10 -2.75
CA LEU A 30 -2.11 -7.60 -3.25
C LEU A 30 -0.93 -7.00 -2.49
N LYS A 31 -1.06 -5.75 -2.01
CA LYS A 31 -0.01 -5.10 -1.21
C LYS A 31 0.05 -5.64 0.20
N SER A 32 -1.07 -6.05 0.78
CA SER A 32 -1.14 -6.65 2.12
C SER A 32 -1.67 -8.07 2.00
N PRO A 33 -0.86 -9.03 1.52
CA PRO A 33 -1.24 -10.45 1.42
C PRO A 33 -1.43 -11.12 2.80
N LYS A 34 -1.79 -12.40 2.86
CA LYS A 34 -1.92 -13.17 4.12
C LYS A 34 -0.56 -13.57 4.72
N TYR A 35 0.46 -13.72 3.88
CA TYR A 35 1.83 -14.04 4.30
C TYR A 35 2.78 -12.96 3.79
N PRO A 36 3.84 -12.60 4.54
CA PRO A 36 4.80 -11.54 4.19
C PRO A 36 5.72 -11.96 3.04
N ILE A 37 5.13 -12.31 1.91
CA ILE A 37 5.75 -12.79 0.68
C ILE A 37 5.09 -12.03 -0.47
N TRP A 38 5.90 -11.39 -1.29
CA TRP A 38 5.47 -10.63 -2.45
C TRP A 38 6.27 -11.08 -3.66
N ILE A 39 5.56 -11.29 -4.78
CA ILE A 39 6.20 -11.32 -6.08
C ILE A 39 6.47 -9.86 -6.47
N VAL A 40 7.71 -9.56 -6.83
CA VAL A 40 8.14 -8.24 -7.30
C VAL A 40 8.47 -8.33 -8.78
N GLY A 41 7.68 -7.66 -9.60
CA GLY A 41 7.80 -7.72 -11.06
C GLY A 41 8.44 -6.47 -11.67
N SER A 42 9.42 -6.70 -12.56
CA SER A 42 9.92 -5.72 -13.53
C SER A 42 9.23 -5.90 -14.88
N GLU A 43 9.74 -5.22 -15.92
CA GLU A 43 9.30 -5.43 -17.30
C GLU A 43 9.62 -6.84 -17.83
N THR A 44 10.74 -7.42 -17.40
CA THR A 44 11.30 -8.63 -18.02
C THR A 44 11.35 -9.82 -17.08
N HIS A 45 11.20 -9.63 -15.76
CA HIS A 45 11.46 -10.67 -14.79
C HIS A 45 10.62 -10.56 -13.52
N LEU A 46 10.35 -11.71 -12.89
CA LEU A 46 9.65 -11.81 -11.62
C LEU A 46 10.60 -12.33 -10.55
N THR A 47 10.66 -11.62 -9.43
CA THR A 47 11.46 -11.98 -8.27
C THR A 47 10.59 -12.13 -7.04
N VAL A 48 11.14 -12.65 -5.95
CA VAL A 48 10.44 -12.82 -4.68
C VAL A 48 11.08 -11.92 -3.63
N PHE A 49 10.26 -11.10 -2.99
CA PHE A 49 10.62 -10.34 -1.80
C PHE A 49 9.81 -10.90 -0.62
N PHE A 50 10.45 -11.17 0.50
CA PHE A 50 9.75 -11.67 1.68
C PHE A 50 10.39 -11.20 2.98
N ALA A 51 9.59 -11.24 4.03
CA ALA A 51 10.02 -11.06 5.40
C ALA A 51 9.47 -12.23 6.24
N LYS A 52 9.86 -12.28 7.52
CA LYS A 52 9.34 -13.30 8.46
C LYS A 52 8.31 -12.73 9.43
N ASP A 53 8.20 -11.41 9.50
CA ASP A 53 7.31 -10.74 10.43
C ASP A 53 5.89 -10.65 9.86
N MET A 54 4.94 -11.29 10.54
CA MET A 54 3.52 -11.28 10.18
C MET A 54 2.85 -9.93 10.46
N ALA A 55 3.43 -9.06 11.29
CA ALA A 55 2.91 -7.72 11.53
C ALA A 55 2.89 -6.86 10.24
N LEU A 56 3.74 -7.19 9.26
CA LEU A 56 3.81 -6.51 7.96
C LEU A 56 2.60 -6.76 7.04
N VAL A 57 1.77 -7.74 7.40
CA VAL A 57 0.68 -8.27 6.58
C VAL A 57 -0.64 -8.40 7.35
N ALA A 58 -0.83 -7.52 8.34
CA ALA A 58 -2.10 -7.44 9.05
C ALA A 58 -3.29 -7.31 8.08
N PRO A 59 -4.48 -7.83 8.47
CA PRO A 59 -5.72 -7.59 7.73
C PRO A 59 -5.91 -6.11 7.42
N GLU A 60 -6.58 -5.81 6.31
CA GLU A 60 -6.88 -4.43 5.89
C GLU A 60 -7.48 -3.65 7.07
N ALA A 61 -6.81 -2.56 7.45
CA ALA A 61 -7.30 -1.69 8.51
C ALA A 61 -8.65 -1.08 8.09
N PRO A 62 -9.58 -0.82 9.03
CA PRO A 62 -10.85 -0.17 8.73
C PRO A 62 -10.72 1.13 7.90
N SER A 63 -9.66 1.91 8.14
CA SER A 63 -9.36 3.13 7.38
C SER A 63 -8.96 2.86 5.92
N GLU A 64 -8.25 1.76 5.65
CA GLU A 64 -7.86 1.37 4.29
C GLU A 64 -9.06 0.78 3.53
N GLN A 65 -9.92 0.03 4.21
CA GLN A 65 -11.23 -0.35 3.67
C GLN A 65 -12.06 0.90 3.33
N ALA A 66 -12.12 1.87 4.25
CA ALA A 66 -12.82 3.14 4.05
C ALA A 66 -12.28 3.92 2.85
N ARG A 67 -10.95 4.02 2.72
CA ARG A 67 -10.28 4.62 1.56
C ARG A 67 -10.69 3.93 0.26
N ARG A 68 -10.68 2.59 0.24
CA ARG A 68 -11.04 1.81 -0.95
C ARG A 68 -12.49 2.02 -1.34
N VAL A 69 -13.42 1.99 -0.38
CA VAL A 69 -14.84 2.25 -0.65
C VAL A 69 -15.01 3.67 -1.16
N PHE A 70 -14.42 4.67 -0.50
CA PHE A 70 -14.47 6.06 -0.94
C PHE A 70 -13.97 6.22 -2.39
N GLN A 71 -12.85 5.58 -2.75
CA GLN A 71 -12.30 5.58 -4.12
C GLN A 71 -13.24 4.96 -5.16
N THR A 72 -14.20 4.12 -4.78
CA THR A 72 -15.21 3.63 -5.75
C THR A 72 -16.18 4.72 -6.20
N TYR A 73 -16.29 5.81 -5.43
CA TYR A 73 -17.09 7.00 -5.71
C TYR A 73 -16.25 8.18 -6.26
N ASP A 74 -14.93 8.04 -6.29
CA ASP A 74 -13.96 8.97 -6.89
C ASP A 74 -13.23 8.28 -8.06
N PRO A 75 -13.88 8.16 -9.24
CA PRO A 75 -13.32 7.43 -10.37
C PRO A 75 -12.08 8.08 -10.99
N GLU A 76 -11.82 9.35 -10.65
CA GLU A 76 -10.66 10.11 -11.15
C GLU A 76 -9.48 10.09 -10.17
N ASP A 77 -9.64 9.49 -8.97
CA ASP A 77 -8.64 9.45 -7.88
C ASP A 77 -8.16 10.87 -7.49
N ASN A 78 -9.08 11.84 -7.52
CA ASN A 78 -8.82 13.25 -7.19
C ASN A 78 -8.69 13.49 -5.67
N GLY A 79 -9.06 12.51 -4.85
CA GLY A 79 -9.04 12.58 -3.39
C GLY A 79 -10.30 13.21 -2.77
N PHE A 80 -11.37 13.37 -3.55
CA PHE A 80 -12.63 13.95 -3.08
C PHE A 80 -13.85 13.39 -3.82
N ILE A 81 -15.03 13.52 -3.21
CA ILE A 81 -16.33 13.19 -3.81
C ILE A 81 -17.30 14.36 -3.64
N PRO A 82 -18.33 14.49 -4.50
CA PRO A 82 -19.46 15.38 -4.22
C PRO A 82 -20.15 15.03 -2.90
N ASP A 83 -20.61 16.04 -2.16
CA ASP A 83 -21.34 15.86 -0.89
C ASP A 83 -22.62 15.01 -1.04
N SER A 84 -23.21 15.01 -2.23
CA SER A 84 -24.37 14.19 -2.58
C SER A 84 -24.10 12.68 -2.49
N LEU A 85 -22.84 12.25 -2.60
CA LEU A 85 -22.43 10.84 -2.50
C LEU A 85 -22.06 10.42 -1.07
N LEU A 86 -22.03 11.35 -0.10
CA LEU A 86 -21.61 11.05 1.28
C LEU A 86 -22.50 9.97 1.92
N GLU A 87 -23.82 10.04 1.70
CA GLU A 87 -24.77 9.06 2.23
C GLU A 87 -24.49 7.65 1.70
N ASP A 88 -24.22 7.53 0.40
CA ASP A 88 -23.93 6.23 -0.24
C ASP A 88 -22.61 5.64 0.27
N VAL A 89 -21.58 6.46 0.44
CA VAL A 89 -20.29 6.05 1.00
C VAL A 89 -20.44 5.57 2.44
N MET A 90 -21.17 6.30 3.27
CA MET A 90 -21.40 5.94 4.67
C MET A 90 -22.20 4.63 4.79
N LYS A 91 -23.23 4.44 3.94
CA LYS A 91 -23.97 3.16 3.85
C LYS A 91 -23.07 2.01 3.42
N ALA A 92 -22.23 2.21 2.41
CA ALA A 92 -21.30 1.19 1.94
C ALA A 92 -20.23 0.80 2.99
N LEU A 93 -19.98 1.68 3.96
CA LEU A 93 -19.07 1.46 5.09
C LEU A 93 -19.77 1.01 6.38
N ASP A 94 -21.09 0.76 6.34
CA ASP A 94 -21.88 0.40 7.51
C ASP A 94 -21.77 1.45 8.64
N LEU A 95 -21.63 2.73 8.27
CA LEU A 95 -21.66 3.87 9.17
C LEU A 95 -23.10 4.39 9.33
N VAL A 96 -23.34 5.17 10.40
CA VAL A 96 -24.65 5.80 10.65
C VAL A 96 -25.01 6.71 9.47
N SER A 97 -26.14 6.45 8.81
CA SER A 97 -26.55 7.16 7.59
C SER A 97 -27.94 7.79 7.67
N ASP A 98 -28.37 8.20 8.87
CA ASP A 98 -29.66 8.88 9.05
C ASP A 98 -29.62 10.31 8.45
N PRO A 99 -30.71 10.81 7.84
CA PRO A 99 -30.70 12.11 7.17
C PRO A 99 -30.23 13.29 8.03
N GLU A 100 -30.60 13.33 9.32
CA GLU A 100 -30.12 14.39 10.22
C GLU A 100 -28.61 14.27 10.48
N TYR A 101 -28.09 13.05 10.65
CA TYR A 101 -26.67 12.81 10.89
C TYR A 101 -25.83 13.08 9.64
N ILE A 102 -26.30 12.69 8.45
CA ILE A 102 -25.65 13.02 7.19
C ILE A 102 -25.51 14.53 7.02
N ASN A 103 -26.58 15.30 7.26
CA ASN A 103 -26.52 16.76 7.16
C ASN A 103 -25.54 17.37 8.18
N LEU A 104 -25.46 16.82 9.40
CA LEU A 104 -24.47 17.23 10.38
C LEU A 104 -23.04 16.96 9.88
N MET A 105 -22.79 15.78 9.31
CA MET A 105 -21.47 15.38 8.79
C MET A 105 -21.08 16.19 7.56
N LYS A 106 -22.02 16.52 6.66
CA LYS A 106 -21.78 17.43 5.54
C LYS A 106 -21.26 18.78 6.02
N ASN A 107 -21.96 19.40 6.97
CA ASN A 107 -21.54 20.69 7.53
C ASN A 107 -20.18 20.62 8.25
N LYS A 108 -19.84 19.46 8.83
CA LYS A 108 -18.57 19.26 9.54
C LYS A 108 -17.40 19.04 8.57
N LEU A 109 -17.61 18.24 7.53
CA LEU A 109 -16.57 17.85 6.56
C LEU A 109 -16.38 18.89 5.46
N ASP A 110 -17.41 19.70 5.18
CA ASP A 110 -17.40 20.82 4.24
C ASP A 110 -17.93 22.10 4.91
N PRO A 111 -17.17 22.67 5.87
CA PRO A 111 -17.59 23.87 6.59
C PRO A 111 -17.66 25.12 5.70
N GLU A 112 -16.99 25.08 4.54
CA GLU A 112 -16.96 26.17 3.56
C GLU A 112 -18.13 26.08 2.55
N GLY A 113 -18.84 24.96 2.52
CA GLY A 113 -19.98 24.74 1.62
C GLY A 113 -19.56 24.67 0.14
N LEU A 114 -18.39 24.08 -0.13
CA LEU A 114 -17.86 23.88 -1.48
C LEU A 114 -18.61 22.79 -2.27
N GLY A 115 -19.43 21.98 -1.60
CA GLY A 115 -20.15 20.83 -2.15
C GLY A 115 -19.29 19.59 -2.34
N ILE A 116 -18.14 19.51 -1.66
CA ILE A 116 -17.18 18.40 -1.78
C ILE A 116 -16.76 17.86 -0.42
N ILE A 117 -16.53 16.55 -0.35
CA ILE A 117 -16.00 15.86 0.82
C ILE A 117 -14.61 15.35 0.47
N LEU A 118 -13.61 15.74 1.26
CA LEU A 118 -12.23 15.32 1.09
C LEU A 118 -11.98 13.98 1.81
N LEU A 119 -11.22 13.09 1.18
CA LEU A 119 -10.87 11.77 1.72
C LEU A 119 -10.12 11.86 3.07
N GLY A 120 -9.16 12.80 3.18
CA GLY A 120 -8.35 12.96 4.39
C GLY A 120 -9.19 13.28 5.64
N PRO A 121 -9.94 14.41 5.63
CA PRO A 121 -10.89 14.76 6.69
C PRO A 121 -11.92 13.66 6.97
N PHE A 122 -12.45 13.00 5.94
CA PHE A 122 -13.37 11.87 6.12
C PHE A 122 -12.73 10.74 6.94
N LEU A 123 -11.53 10.31 6.59
CA LEU A 123 -10.82 9.26 7.32
C LEU A 123 -10.48 9.69 8.76
N GLN A 124 -10.09 10.95 8.95
CA GLN A 124 -9.79 11.47 10.29
C GLN A 124 -11.02 11.50 11.19
N GLU A 125 -12.19 11.83 10.64
CA GLU A 125 -13.44 11.90 11.40
C GLU A 125 -13.95 10.52 11.82
N PHE A 126 -13.98 9.56 10.88
CA PHE A 126 -14.59 8.25 11.12
C PHE A 126 -13.59 7.17 11.57
N PHE A 127 -12.29 7.38 11.34
CA PHE A 127 -11.22 6.41 11.62
C PHE A 127 -9.96 7.07 12.24
N PRO A 128 -10.07 7.80 13.37
CA PRO A 128 -8.99 8.62 13.93
C PRO A 128 -7.78 7.84 14.48
N ASP A 129 -7.98 6.62 15.00
CA ASP A 129 -6.98 5.90 15.81
C ASP A 129 -6.04 4.98 15.00
N GLN A 130 -5.86 5.23 13.71
CA GLN A 130 -5.09 4.34 12.83
C GLN A 130 -3.68 4.90 12.59
N GLY A 131 -2.82 4.78 13.62
CA GLY A 131 -1.38 4.97 13.46
C GLY A 131 -0.76 3.89 12.57
N SER A 132 0.43 4.18 12.00
CA SER A 132 1.24 3.23 11.22
C SER A 132 1.38 1.89 11.97
N SER A 133 0.66 0.86 11.53
CA SER A 133 0.54 -0.42 12.21
C SER A 133 1.65 -1.42 11.85
N GLY A 134 2.87 -0.92 11.63
CA GLY A 134 4.00 -1.73 11.18
C GLY A 134 5.26 -1.49 12.01
N PRO A 135 6.18 -2.47 12.06
CA PRO A 135 7.50 -2.27 12.65
C PRO A 135 8.27 -1.18 11.87
N GLU A 136 8.94 -0.28 12.59
CA GLU A 136 9.80 0.76 12.01
C GLU A 136 11.02 0.17 11.29
N SER A 137 11.46 -1.02 11.69
CA SER A 137 12.55 -1.74 11.05
C SER A 137 12.30 -3.25 11.06
N PHE A 138 12.64 -3.91 9.96
CA PHE A 138 12.46 -5.36 9.82
C PHE A 138 13.46 -5.99 8.84
N THR A 139 13.77 -7.26 9.07
CA THR A 139 14.62 -8.05 8.18
C THR A 139 13.86 -8.47 6.93
N VAL A 140 14.51 -8.33 5.78
CA VAL A 140 13.96 -8.64 4.47
C VAL A 140 14.88 -9.58 3.69
N TYR A 141 14.29 -10.27 2.73
CA TYR A 141 14.97 -11.23 1.89
C TYR A 141 14.53 -11.05 0.44
N HIS A 142 15.47 -11.15 -0.50
CA HIS A 142 15.20 -11.13 -1.93
C HIS A 142 15.75 -12.39 -2.60
N TYR A 143 14.89 -13.07 -3.34
CA TYR A 143 15.26 -14.17 -4.21
C TYR A 143 14.98 -13.80 -5.66
N ASN A 144 16.02 -13.79 -6.49
CA ASN A 144 15.90 -13.38 -7.88
C ASN A 144 15.35 -14.49 -8.81
N GLY A 145 15.09 -15.71 -8.35
CA GLY A 145 14.51 -16.75 -9.20
C GLY A 145 15.42 -17.33 -10.30
N LEU A 146 16.68 -16.89 -10.41
CA LEU A 146 17.58 -17.32 -11.48
C LEU A 146 18.41 -18.53 -11.05
N LYS A 147 18.41 -19.60 -11.87
CA LYS A 147 19.18 -20.83 -11.59
C LYS A 147 20.68 -20.56 -11.39
N GLN A 148 21.24 -19.60 -12.12
CA GLN A 148 22.66 -19.21 -12.03
C GLN A 148 23.03 -18.59 -10.67
N SER A 149 22.05 -18.08 -9.92
CA SER A 149 22.25 -17.52 -8.58
C SER A 149 22.18 -18.58 -7.49
N ASN A 150 21.74 -19.81 -7.82
CA ASN A 150 21.66 -20.92 -6.88
C ASN A 150 22.99 -21.67 -6.88
N TYR A 151 23.71 -21.61 -5.75
CA TYR A 151 25.00 -22.28 -5.58
C TYR A 151 24.81 -23.66 -4.94
N ASN A 152 25.56 -24.66 -5.39
CA ASN A 152 25.47 -26.05 -4.92
C ASN A 152 24.01 -26.59 -4.93
N GLU A 153 23.24 -26.23 -5.96
CA GLU A 153 21.83 -26.61 -6.12
C GLU A 153 20.91 -26.15 -4.96
N LYS A 154 21.35 -25.19 -4.16
CA LYS A 154 20.55 -24.59 -3.08
C LYS A 154 20.04 -23.22 -3.50
N VAL A 155 18.80 -22.94 -3.13
CA VAL A 155 18.21 -21.60 -3.29
C VAL A 155 19.02 -20.60 -2.47
N MET A 156 19.50 -19.56 -3.13
CA MET A 156 20.23 -18.47 -2.49
C MET A 156 19.38 -17.21 -2.55
N TYR A 157 19.32 -16.48 -1.43
CA TYR A 157 18.64 -15.19 -1.34
C TYR A 157 19.57 -14.17 -0.68
N VAL A 158 19.32 -12.90 -0.93
CA VAL A 158 20.04 -11.79 -0.31
C VAL A 158 19.23 -11.29 0.87
N GLU A 159 19.86 -11.19 2.03
CA GLU A 159 19.28 -10.62 3.25
C GLU A 159 19.57 -9.12 3.34
N GLY A 160 18.64 -8.36 3.91
CA GLY A 160 18.80 -6.94 4.20
C GLY A 160 17.93 -6.49 5.35
N THR A 161 18.06 -5.21 5.69
CA THR A 161 17.25 -4.51 6.68
C THR A 161 16.45 -3.43 5.99
N ALA A 162 15.14 -3.45 6.19
CA ALA A 162 14.24 -2.36 5.84
C ALA A 162 14.05 -1.44 7.04
N VAL A 163 13.98 -0.14 6.78
CA VAL A 163 13.60 0.89 7.74
C VAL A 163 12.51 1.73 7.11
N VAL A 164 11.34 1.84 7.75
CA VAL A 164 10.21 2.64 7.28
C VAL A 164 10.15 3.90 8.12
N MET A 165 10.39 5.03 7.48
CA MET A 165 10.35 6.34 8.14
C MET A 165 8.96 6.97 8.00
N GLY A 166 8.59 7.83 8.95
CA GLY A 166 7.35 8.61 8.85
C GLY A 166 7.45 9.81 7.88
N PHE A 167 8.66 10.14 7.42
CA PHE A 167 8.97 11.28 6.58
C PHE A 167 10.29 11.05 5.80
N GLU A 168 10.57 11.88 4.80
CA GLU A 168 11.86 11.87 4.10
C GLU A 168 12.96 12.48 4.98
N ASP A 169 13.97 11.68 5.32
CA ASP A 169 15.20 12.15 5.96
C ASP A 169 16.37 12.06 4.96
N PRO A 170 16.88 13.20 4.45
CA PRO A 170 18.01 13.23 3.53
C PRO A 170 19.27 12.53 4.05
N MET A 171 19.44 12.40 5.38
CA MET A 171 20.61 11.76 5.97
C MET A 171 20.56 10.23 5.95
N LEU A 172 19.37 9.64 5.77
CA LEU A 172 19.13 8.19 5.81
C LEU A 172 18.82 7.59 4.43
N GLN A 173 18.90 8.39 3.37
CA GLN A 173 18.59 7.94 2.01
C GLN A 173 19.63 6.94 1.49
N THR A 174 19.14 5.76 1.13
CA THR A 174 19.85 4.75 0.37
C THR A 174 19.60 4.93 -1.13
N ASP A 175 20.42 4.26 -1.94
CA ASP A 175 20.34 4.31 -3.40
C ASP A 175 18.91 4.06 -3.94
N ASP A 176 18.53 4.86 -4.93
CA ASP A 176 17.24 4.75 -5.60
C ASP A 176 17.21 3.57 -6.59
N THR A 177 16.97 2.39 -6.05
CA THR A 177 17.00 1.12 -6.79
C THR A 177 15.59 0.71 -7.27
N PRO A 178 15.47 -0.08 -8.35
CA PRO A 178 14.17 -0.55 -8.82
C PRO A 178 13.35 -1.29 -7.74
N ILE A 179 14.02 -2.08 -6.90
CA ILE A 179 13.38 -2.77 -5.78
C ILE A 179 12.88 -1.79 -4.70
N LYS A 180 13.67 -0.76 -4.36
CA LYS A 180 13.24 0.30 -3.45
C LYS A 180 12.00 1.02 -3.98
N ARG A 181 12.00 1.41 -5.26
CA ARG A 181 10.84 2.06 -5.90
C ARG A 181 9.58 1.20 -5.86
N CYS A 182 9.70 -0.11 -6.05
CA CYS A 182 8.56 -1.02 -5.92
C CYS A 182 8.03 -1.06 -4.49
N LEU A 183 8.92 -1.18 -3.51
CA LEU A 183 8.55 -1.30 -2.10
C LEU A 183 7.96 0.00 -1.55
N GLN A 184 8.40 1.15 -2.06
CA GLN A 184 7.85 2.47 -1.73
C GLN A 184 6.37 2.63 -2.09
N THR A 185 5.82 1.83 -3.01
CA THR A 185 4.38 1.86 -3.31
C THR A 185 3.53 1.22 -2.22
N LYS A 186 4.13 0.44 -1.31
CA LYS A 186 3.50 -0.13 -0.12
C LYS A 186 3.94 0.57 1.16
N TRP A 187 5.23 0.84 1.31
CA TRP A 187 5.82 1.49 2.47
C TRP A 187 6.44 2.82 2.05
N PRO A 188 5.68 3.93 2.13
CA PRO A 188 6.23 5.25 1.88
C PRO A 188 7.48 5.47 2.72
N PHE A 189 8.52 6.05 2.13
CA PHE A 189 9.79 6.36 2.81
C PHE A 189 10.53 5.13 3.39
N ILE A 190 10.36 3.96 2.78
CA ILE A 190 11.21 2.80 3.07
C ILE A 190 12.64 2.98 2.54
N GLU A 191 13.59 2.63 3.39
CA GLU A 191 15.03 2.58 3.10
C GLU A 191 15.53 1.14 3.27
N LEU A 192 16.51 0.75 2.44
CA LEU A 192 16.97 -0.64 2.33
C LEU A 192 18.48 -0.75 2.44
N LEU A 193 18.93 -1.51 3.43
CA LEU A 193 20.33 -1.82 3.66
C LEU A 193 20.57 -3.31 3.42
N TRP A 194 21.12 -3.65 2.26
CA TRP A 194 21.44 -5.04 1.92
C TRP A 194 22.75 -5.48 2.54
N THR A 195 22.88 -6.78 2.82
CA THR A 195 24.12 -7.37 3.34
C THR A 195 25.23 -7.49 2.30
N THR A 196 24.92 -7.23 1.03
CA THR A 196 25.83 -7.25 -0.12
C THR A 196 26.21 -5.85 -0.57
N ASP A 197 27.37 -5.68 -1.18
CA ASP A 197 27.86 -4.39 -1.71
C ASP A 197 26.95 -3.78 -2.78
N ARG A 198 26.13 -4.60 -3.43
CA ARG A 198 25.18 -4.19 -4.46
C ARG A 198 23.78 -4.58 -4.04
N SER A 199 22.82 -3.72 -4.38
CA SER A 199 21.40 -4.03 -4.24
C SER A 199 20.98 -5.16 -5.20
N PRO A 200 19.97 -5.97 -4.80
CA PRO A 200 19.43 -6.99 -5.67
C PRO A 200 18.81 -6.39 -6.95
N SER A 201 19.12 -7.01 -8.09
CA SER A 201 18.51 -6.67 -9.37
C SER A 201 17.08 -7.23 -9.47
N LEU A 202 16.19 -6.47 -10.10
CA LEU A 202 14.89 -6.97 -10.53
C LEU A 202 14.91 -7.56 -11.96
N ASN A 203 16.07 -7.56 -12.61
CA ASN A 203 16.33 -8.11 -13.95
C ASN A 203 17.42 -9.17 -13.93
#